data_AF-A0A2V3ZT54-F1
#
_entry.id   AF-A0A2V3ZT54-F1
#
_cell.length_a   1.000
_cell.length_b   1.000
_cell.length_c   1.000
_cell.angle_alpha   90.00
_cell.angle_beta   90.00
_cell.angle_gamma   90.00
#
_symmetry.space_group_name_H-M   'P 1'
#
loop_
_entity.id
_entity.type
_entity.pdbx_description
1 polymer ?
#
loop_
_entity_poly.entity_id
_entity_poly.type
_entity_poly.pdbx_seq_one_letter_code
_entity_poly.pdbx_strand_id
1 'polypeptide(L)'
;MIEKIKAWIKLKLGVTSIENRLINQKTRIETLENHLRNLINIVAEVNDTNQTILSHVRFLNKEFCVAADVNFKYEPSVLIIMKRGKEEIVKTYTFHPDEIMQLYQILEGFGRENTRIDKPRMSAGPRFKY
;
A
#
# COMPACT_ATOMS: atom_id res chain seq x y z
N MET A 1 24.42 -7.86 62.05
CA MET A 1 23.83 -9.19 62.35
C MET A 1 22.43 -9.32 61.76
N ILE A 2 21.53 -8.36 62.00
CA ILE A 2 20.15 -8.34 61.47
C ILE A 2 20.07 -8.43 59.94
N GLU A 3 20.91 -7.66 59.21
CA GLU A 3 20.91 -7.70 57.74
C GLU A 3 21.34 -9.05 57.15
N LYS A 4 22.25 -9.77 57.83
CA LYS A 4 22.64 -11.13 57.42
C LYS A 4 21.51 -12.13 57.63
N ILE A 5 20.73 -11.98 58.70
CA ILE A 5 19.55 -12.81 58.98
C ILE A 5 18.46 -12.55 57.93
N LYS A 6 18.19 -11.28 57.60
CA LYS A 6 17.23 -10.91 56.54
C LYS A 6 17.62 -11.49 55.18
N ALA A 7 18.89 -11.38 54.80
CA ALA A 7 19.38 -11.94 53.53
C ALA A 7 19.22 -13.46 53.47
N TRP A 8 19.53 -14.17 54.57
CA TRP A 8 19.36 -15.61 54.65
C TRP A 8 17.88 -16.05 54.56
N ILE A 9 16.97 -15.32 55.22
CA ILE A 9 15.53 -15.56 55.13
C ILE A 9 15.03 -15.32 53.70
N LYS A 10 15.43 -14.22 53.04
CA LYS A 10 15.08 -13.95 51.64
C LYS A 10 15.54 -15.06 50.70
N LEU A 11 16.73 -15.60 50.92
CA LEU A 11 17.28 -16.70 50.14
C LEU A 11 16.48 -18.00 50.36
N LYS A 12 16.18 -18.35 51.61
CA LYS A 12 15.39 -19.56 51.96
C LYS A 12 13.96 -19.51 51.44
N LEU A 13 13.34 -18.33 51.44
CA LEU A 13 12.00 -18.11 50.91
C LEU A 13 11.97 -17.87 49.39
N GLY A 14 13.12 -17.87 48.72
CA GLY A 14 13.22 -17.63 47.27
C GLY A 14 12.86 -16.22 46.82
N VAL A 15 12.72 -15.27 47.74
CA VAL A 15 12.27 -13.89 47.50
C VAL A 15 13.17 -13.18 46.48
N THR A 16 14.48 -13.37 46.57
CA THR A 16 15.45 -12.75 45.63
C THR A 16 15.26 -13.23 44.19
N SER A 17 14.88 -14.51 43.98
CA SER A 17 14.60 -15.03 42.64
C SER A 17 13.34 -14.40 42.05
N ILE A 18 12.31 -14.21 42.88
CA ILE A 18 11.06 -13.56 42.49
C ILE A 18 11.29 -12.07 42.19
N GLU A 19 12.05 -11.35 43.04
CA GLU A 19 12.44 -9.95 42.84
C GLU A 19 13.17 -9.78 41.49
N ASN A 20 14.14 -10.65 41.18
CA ASN A 20 14.86 -10.61 39.90
C ASN A 20 13.96 -10.89 38.70
N ARG A 21 13.03 -11.86 38.80
CA ARG A 21 12.06 -12.14 37.74
C ARG A 21 11.13 -10.96 37.50
N LEU A 22 10.68 -10.31 38.58
CA LEU A 22 9.81 -9.13 38.51
C LEU A 22 10.53 -7.96 37.82
N ILE A 23 11.80 -7.71 38.18
CA ILE A 23 12.63 -6.69 37.52
C ILE A 23 12.77 -6.99 36.03
N ASN A 24 13.15 -8.23 35.67
CA ASN A 24 13.30 -8.63 34.27
C ASN A 24 11.99 -8.50 33.48
N GLN A 25 10.86 -8.88 34.07
CA GLN A 25 9.54 -8.71 33.45
C GLN A 25 9.20 -7.23 33.27
N LYS A 26 9.49 -6.37 34.25
CA LYS A 26 9.26 -4.93 34.15
C LYS A 26 10.09 -4.29 33.03
N THR A 27 11.39 -4.59 32.96
CA THR A 27 12.25 -4.11 31.87
C THR A 27 11.76 -4.59 30.49
N ARG A 28 11.28 -5.83 30.42
CA ARG A 28 10.72 -6.38 29.18
C ARG A 28 9.42 -5.67 28.78
N ILE A 29 8.55 -5.36 29.73
CA ILE A 29 7.33 -4.58 29.49
C ILE A 29 7.70 -3.18 28.97
N GLU A 30 8.62 -2.47 29.62
CA GLU A 30 9.06 -1.14 29.19
C GLU A 30 9.65 -1.17 27.77
N THR A 31 10.42 -2.21 27.44
CA THR A 31 10.96 -2.40 26.09
C THR A 31 9.86 -2.63 25.06
N LEU A 32 8.87 -3.46 25.38
CA LEU A 32 7.73 -3.74 24.50
C LEU A 32 6.85 -2.50 24.32
N GLU A 33 6.61 -1.72 25.36
CA GLU A 33 5.87 -0.47 25.29
C GLU A 33 6.57 0.55 24.37
N ASN A 34 7.89 0.68 24.48
CA ASN A 34 8.67 1.55 23.60
C ASN A 34 8.61 1.06 22.14
N HIS A 35 8.72 -0.24 21.91
CA HIS A 35 8.60 -0.80 20.57
C HIS A 35 7.20 -0.57 19.98
N LEU A 36 6.16 -0.74 20.78
CA LEU A 36 4.77 -0.53 20.36
C LEU A 36 4.50 0.94 20.03
N ARG A 37 5.04 1.90 20.81
CA ARG A 37 4.96 3.33 20.49
C ARG A 37 5.64 3.65 19.16
N ASN A 38 6.82 3.09 18.91
CA ASN A 38 7.52 3.29 17.65
C ASN A 38 6.72 2.74 16.46
N LEU A 39 6.13 1.55 16.60
CA LEU A 39 5.28 0.98 15.55
C LEU A 39 4.03 1.83 15.29
N ILE A 40 3.39 2.37 16.33
CA ILE A 40 2.25 3.29 16.17
C ILE A 40 2.66 4.52 15.35
N ASN A 41 3.81 5.13 15.65
CA ASN A 41 4.29 6.30 14.93
C ASN A 41 4.56 5.99 13.45
N ILE A 42 5.20 4.85 13.16
CA ILE A 42 5.46 4.40 11.78
C ILE A 42 4.14 4.18 11.02
N VAL A 43 3.16 3.54 11.67
CA VAL A 43 1.83 3.31 11.05
C VAL A 43 1.13 4.63 10.76
N ALA A 44 1.21 5.61 11.66
CA ALA A 44 0.65 6.94 11.45
C ALA A 44 1.29 7.65 10.24
N GLU A 45 2.62 7.65 10.15
CA GLU A 45 3.35 8.25 9.03
C GLU A 45 3.03 7.60 7.68
N VAL A 46 2.98 6.26 7.65
CA VAL A 46 2.57 5.51 6.45
C VAL A 46 1.13 5.81 6.07
N ASN A 47 0.23 5.94 7.04
CA ASN A 47 -1.16 6.30 6.78
C ASN A 47 -1.27 7.70 6.17
N ASP A 48 -0.56 8.69 6.69
CA ASP A 48 -0.57 10.06 6.17
C ASP A 48 -0.02 10.12 4.73
N THR A 49 1.04 9.35 4.47
CA THR A 49 1.59 9.19 3.13
C THR A 49 0.56 8.57 2.17
N ASN A 50 -0.13 7.52 2.61
CA ASN A 50 -1.18 6.88 1.82
C ASN A 50 -2.36 7.81 1.54
N GLN A 51 -2.79 8.62 2.52
CA GLN A 51 -3.85 9.61 2.32
C GLN A 51 -3.45 10.65 1.27
N THR A 52 -2.20 11.13 1.31
CA THR A 52 -1.65 12.05 0.32
C THR A 52 -1.65 11.43 -1.07
N ILE A 53 -1.14 10.19 -1.22
CA ILE A 53 -1.15 9.46 -2.50
C ILE A 53 -2.58 9.29 -3.02
N LEU A 54 -3.52 8.88 -2.17
CA LEU A 54 -4.93 8.73 -2.54
C LEU A 54 -5.54 10.06 -3.00
N SER A 55 -5.20 11.17 -2.36
CA SER A 55 -5.65 12.51 -2.78
C SER A 55 -5.18 12.86 -4.19
N HIS A 56 -3.91 12.57 -4.51
CA HIS A 56 -3.35 12.81 -5.85
C HIS A 56 -4.01 11.90 -6.89
N VAL A 57 -4.20 10.61 -6.58
CA VAL A 57 -4.89 9.66 -7.47
C VAL A 57 -6.33 10.11 -7.73
N ARG A 58 -7.06 10.57 -6.71
CA ARG A 58 -8.42 11.13 -6.88
C ARG A 58 -8.42 12.38 -7.77
N PHE A 59 -7.44 13.27 -7.60
CA PHE A 59 -7.29 14.44 -8.45
C PHE A 59 -7.05 14.02 -9.92
N LEU A 60 -6.12 13.11 -10.17
CA LEU A 60 -5.83 12.61 -11.51
C LEU A 60 -7.08 11.95 -12.14
N ASN A 61 -7.79 11.14 -11.38
CA ASN A 61 -9.04 10.50 -11.81
C ASN A 61 -10.20 11.48 -12.03
N LYS A 62 -10.15 12.67 -11.44
CA LYS A 62 -11.14 13.73 -11.69
C LYS A 62 -10.84 14.49 -12.98
N GLU A 63 -9.57 14.80 -13.22
CA GLU A 63 -9.13 15.65 -14.31
C GLU A 63 -8.88 14.90 -15.62
N PHE A 64 -8.57 13.61 -15.56
CA PHE A 64 -8.18 12.82 -16.71
C PHE A 64 -9.06 11.59 -16.92
N CYS A 65 -9.19 11.19 -18.18
CA CYS A 65 -9.70 9.90 -18.57
C CYS A 65 -8.70 9.22 -19.50
N VAL A 66 -8.77 7.91 -19.55
CA VAL A 66 -7.83 7.07 -20.28
C VAL A 66 -8.62 6.15 -21.19
N ALA A 67 -8.16 6.06 -22.43
CA ALA A 67 -8.67 5.11 -23.41
C ALA A 67 -7.52 4.21 -23.87
N ALA A 68 -7.76 2.92 -23.96
CA ALA A 68 -6.79 1.95 -24.44
C ALA A 68 -7.39 1.12 -25.57
N ASP A 69 -6.59 0.91 -26.62
CA ASP A 69 -6.81 -0.16 -27.61
C ASP A 69 -5.79 -1.26 -27.32
N VAL A 70 -6.26 -2.40 -26.83
CA VAL A 70 -5.41 -3.47 -26.32
C VAL A 70 -5.31 -4.59 -27.34
N ASN A 71 -4.12 -4.76 -27.92
CA ASN A 71 -3.79 -5.79 -28.88
C ASN A 71 -2.91 -6.87 -28.26
N PHE A 72 -3.41 -8.11 -28.24
CA PHE A 72 -2.71 -9.29 -27.71
C PHE A 72 -1.88 -10.05 -28.76
N LYS A 73 -1.88 -9.59 -30.01
CA LYS A 73 -1.18 -10.21 -31.15
C LYS A 73 -0.01 -9.32 -31.58
N TYR A 74 0.57 -9.56 -32.75
CA TYR A 74 1.72 -8.84 -33.33
C TYR A 74 1.58 -7.31 -33.45
N GLU A 75 0.41 -6.74 -33.17
CA GLU A 75 0.18 -5.30 -33.25
C GLU A 75 0.37 -4.65 -31.88
N PRO A 76 0.97 -3.44 -31.82
CA PRO A 76 1.14 -2.74 -30.58
C PRO A 76 -0.21 -2.33 -29.96
N SER A 77 -0.26 -2.31 -28.64
CA SER A 77 -1.37 -1.71 -27.89
C SER A 77 -1.15 -0.21 -27.74
N VAL A 78 -2.21 0.58 -27.70
CA VAL A 78 -2.13 2.04 -27.56
C VAL A 78 -2.93 2.48 -26.33
N LEU A 79 -2.38 3.43 -25.58
CA LEU A 79 -3.01 4.08 -24.45
C LEU A 79 -3.03 5.59 -24.70
N ILE A 80 -4.16 6.22 -24.51
CA ILE A 80 -4.37 7.66 -24.67
C ILE A 80 -4.89 8.22 -23.36
N ILE A 81 -4.18 9.20 -22.81
CA ILE A 81 -4.61 9.99 -21.65
C ILE A 81 -5.17 11.31 -22.16
N MET A 82 -6.40 11.61 -21.76
CA MET A 82 -7.16 12.78 -22.19
C MET A 82 -7.59 13.60 -20.99
N LYS A 83 -7.68 14.92 -21.17
CA LYS A 83 -8.27 15.82 -20.17
C LYS A 83 -9.79 15.79 -20.23
N ARG A 84 -10.44 15.54 -19.09
CA ARG A 84 -11.90 15.54 -18.97
C ARG A 84 -12.47 16.93 -19.27
N GLY A 85 -13.61 16.96 -19.98
CA GLY A 85 -14.35 18.17 -20.33
C GLY A 85 -13.82 18.99 -21.51
N LYS A 86 -12.63 18.66 -22.05
CA LYS A 86 -12.06 19.35 -23.22
C LYS A 86 -11.65 18.44 -24.38
N GLU A 87 -11.73 17.11 -24.20
CA GLU A 87 -11.32 16.09 -25.18
C GLU A 87 -9.89 16.29 -25.73
N GLU A 88 -9.03 16.93 -24.94
CA GLU A 88 -7.64 17.20 -25.31
C GLU A 88 -6.77 15.97 -24.98
N ILE A 89 -6.07 15.44 -25.98
CA ILE A 89 -5.09 14.37 -25.78
C ILE A 89 -3.85 14.98 -25.12
N VAL A 90 -3.57 14.56 -23.90
CA VAL A 90 -2.42 15.01 -23.12
C VAL A 90 -1.20 14.16 -23.45
N LYS A 91 -1.40 12.85 -23.59
CA LYS A 91 -0.31 11.92 -23.85
C LYS A 91 -0.81 10.64 -24.50
N THR A 92 0.02 10.08 -25.37
CA THR A 92 -0.17 8.76 -25.95
C THR A 92 1.04 7.89 -25.62
N TYR A 93 0.78 6.63 -25.29
CA TYR A 93 1.77 5.58 -25.09
C TYR A 93 1.45 4.41 -26.02
N THR A 94 2.49 3.73 -26.45
CA THR A 94 2.41 2.53 -27.28
C THR A 94 3.16 1.41 -26.58
N PHE A 95 2.56 0.24 -26.49
CA PHE A 95 3.09 -0.92 -25.76
C PHE A 95 3.29 -2.08 -26.73
N HIS A 96 4.44 -2.73 -26.66
CA HIS A 96 4.64 -4.01 -27.35
C HIS A 96 3.74 -5.08 -26.70
N PRO A 97 3.35 -6.15 -27.42
CA PRO A 97 2.58 -7.26 -26.84
C PRO A 97 3.17 -7.87 -25.56
N ASP A 98 4.51 -7.84 -25.43
CA ASP A 98 5.20 -8.33 -24.23
C ASP A 98 5.05 -7.40 -23.01
N GLU A 99 4.56 -6.17 -23.22
CA GLU A 99 4.40 -5.12 -22.21
C GLU A 99 2.95 -4.90 -21.79
N ILE A 100 2.01 -5.73 -22.28
CA ILE A 100 0.57 -5.60 -22.00
C ILE A 100 0.27 -5.54 -20.49
N MET A 101 1.06 -6.22 -19.66
CA MET A 101 0.91 -6.16 -18.21
C MET A 101 1.17 -4.76 -17.65
N GLN A 102 2.10 -4.00 -18.22
CA GLN A 102 2.35 -2.61 -17.82
C GLN A 102 1.17 -1.71 -18.18
N LEU A 103 0.57 -1.92 -19.36
CA LEU A 103 -0.66 -1.23 -19.75
C LEU A 103 -1.79 -1.52 -18.75
N TYR A 104 -1.98 -2.77 -18.32
CA TYR A 104 -2.99 -3.11 -17.31
C TYR A 104 -2.71 -2.46 -15.96
N GLN A 105 -1.45 -2.41 -15.50
CA GLN A 105 -1.09 -1.73 -14.26
C GLN A 105 -1.42 -0.23 -14.31
N ILE A 106 -1.16 0.43 -15.45
CA ILE A 106 -1.53 1.83 -15.63
C ILE A 106 -3.05 1.97 -15.60
N LEU A 107 -3.78 1.14 -16.35
CA LEU A 107 -5.23 1.16 -16.40
C LEU A 107 -5.91 0.88 -15.07
N GLU A 108 -5.31 0.06 -14.20
CA GLU A 108 -5.78 -0.17 -12.83
C GLU A 108 -5.56 1.04 -11.92
N GLY A 109 -4.48 1.80 -12.15
CA GLY A 109 -4.22 3.05 -11.45
C GLY A 109 -5.27 4.13 -11.75
N PHE A 110 -5.89 4.06 -12.94
CA PHE A 110 -7.06 4.85 -13.28
C PHE A 110 -8.34 4.11 -12.85
N GLY A 111 -9.25 4.82 -12.19
CA GLY A 111 -10.53 4.23 -11.75
C GLY A 111 -11.31 3.63 -12.93
N ARG A 112 -12.15 2.62 -12.68
CA ARG A 112 -12.94 1.96 -13.76
C ARG A 112 -13.79 2.96 -14.53
N GLU A 113 -14.32 3.99 -13.87
CA GLU A 113 -15.07 5.08 -14.50
C GLU A 113 -14.24 5.99 -15.42
N ASN A 114 -12.91 5.90 -15.34
CA ASN A 114 -11.95 6.70 -16.11
C ASN A 114 -11.27 5.89 -17.21
N THR A 115 -11.56 4.60 -17.30
CA THR A 115 -10.88 3.68 -18.20
C THR A 115 -11.85 3.17 -19.26
N ARG A 116 -11.56 3.47 -20.53
CA ARG A 116 -12.23 2.86 -21.68
C ARG A 116 -11.28 1.89 -22.34
N ILE A 117 -11.69 0.63 -22.46
CA ILE A 117 -10.85 -0.43 -23.05
C ILE A 117 -11.57 -0.99 -24.26
N ASP A 118 -11.02 -0.74 -25.43
CA ASP A 118 -11.34 -1.50 -26.62
C ASP A 118 -10.46 -2.75 -26.66
N LYS A 119 -11.10 -3.90 -26.89
CA LYS A 119 -10.42 -5.19 -27.13
C LYS A 119 -10.40 -5.45 -28.64
N PRO A 120 -9.42 -6.20 -29.14
CA PRO A 120 -9.31 -6.45 -30.56
C PRO A 120 -10.55 -7.22 -31.03
N ARG A 121 -11.05 -6.87 -32.22
CA ARG A 121 -12.21 -7.48 -32.88
C ARG A 121 -11.94 -8.96 -33.18
N MET A 122 -12.12 -9.86 -32.20
CA MET A 122 -12.07 -11.31 -32.46
C MET A 122 -13.44 -11.91 -32.83
N SER A 123 -14.52 -11.13 -32.83
CA SER A 123 -15.81 -11.49 -33.46
C SER A 123 -16.69 -10.24 -33.59
N ALA A 124 -17.63 -10.26 -34.53
CA ALA A 124 -18.39 -9.11 -34.99
C ALA A 124 -19.12 -8.35 -33.86
N GLY A 125 -18.76 -7.06 -33.71
CA GLY A 125 -19.54 -6.06 -33.00
C GLY A 125 -18.80 -5.36 -31.85
N PRO A 126 -18.66 -4.01 -31.88
CA PRO A 126 -18.25 -3.27 -30.69
C PRO A 126 -19.38 -3.34 -29.67
N ARG A 127 -19.18 -4.06 -28.57
CA ARG A 127 -19.96 -3.81 -27.36
C ARG A 127 -19.08 -2.97 -26.46
N PHE A 128 -19.28 -1.66 -26.50
CA PHE A 128 -18.95 -0.81 -25.37
C PHE A 128 -19.56 -1.49 -24.13
N LYS A 129 -18.72 -2.01 -23.23
CA LYS A 129 -19.18 -2.33 -21.88
C LYS A 129 -19.17 -1.01 -21.14
N TYR A 130 -20.34 -0.39 -21.07
CA TYR A 130 -20.63 0.69 -20.12
C TYR A 130 -20.55 0.15 -18.69
#